data_AF-A0A6G2FYH0-F1
#
_entry.id   AF-A0A6G2FYH0-F1
#
_cell.length_a   1.000
_cell.length_b   1.000
_cell.length_c   1.000
_cell.angle_alpha   90.00
_cell.angle_beta   90.00
_cell.angle_gamma   90.00
#
_symmetry.space_group_name_H-M   'P 1'
#
loop_
_entity.id
_entity.type
_entity.pdbx_description
1 polymer ?
#
loop_
_entity_poly.entity_id
_entity_poly.type
_entity_poly.pdbx_seq_one_letter_code
_entity_poly.pdbx_strand_id
1 'polypeptide(L)'
;MRSTDAAPTDERGWELDRPRRTETRWRRDGETVRCFRFDDGYVSTVEYDDRDVTWQLTPGQVPLASALAMATVYRHHGTTPQIDPEGRPFVAVGESGPRQVFEEIADEPVDYVYLDAIRTLEEYPSFIDVTDEVRRVYERMSPTRYSTMG
;
A
#
# COMPACT_ATOMS: atom_id res chain seq x y z
N MET A 1 -25.58 -18.25 16.54
CA MET A 1 -24.78 -18.43 15.31
C MET A 1 -24.54 -17.04 14.74
N ARG A 2 -23.37 -16.44 14.98
CA ARG A 2 -23.07 -15.09 14.46
C ARG A 2 -22.70 -15.24 13.00
N SER A 3 -23.46 -14.61 12.10
CA SER A 3 -23.00 -14.38 10.73
C SER A 3 -21.72 -13.57 10.80
N THR A 4 -20.62 -14.18 10.37
CA THR A 4 -19.42 -13.47 9.98
C THR A 4 -19.81 -12.76 8.68
N ASP A 5 -20.01 -11.45 8.72
CA ASP A 5 -20.02 -10.64 7.49
C ASP A 5 -18.69 -10.92 6.80
N ALA A 6 -18.72 -11.69 5.71
CA ALA A 6 -17.59 -11.81 4.82
C ALA A 6 -17.27 -10.39 4.35
N ALA A 7 -16.01 -9.98 4.52
CA ALA A 7 -15.58 -8.72 3.98
C ALA A 7 -15.83 -8.72 2.46
N PRO A 8 -16.28 -7.59 1.87
CA PRO A 8 -16.40 -7.52 0.43
C PRO A 8 -15.02 -7.79 -0.19
N THR A 9 -14.94 -8.84 -1.00
CA THR A 9 -13.77 -9.17 -1.81
C THR A 9 -13.72 -8.22 -3.02
N ASP A 10 -12.54 -7.68 -3.35
CA ASP A 10 -12.37 -6.93 -4.59
C ASP A 10 -12.26 -7.84 -5.83
N GLU A 11 -12.24 -7.25 -7.03
CA GLU A 11 -12.12 -8.00 -8.30
C GLU A 11 -10.82 -8.83 -8.41
N ARG A 12 -9.85 -8.58 -7.54
CA ARG A 12 -8.53 -9.22 -7.49
C ARG A 12 -8.42 -10.26 -6.36
N GLY A 13 -9.50 -10.54 -5.64
CA GLY A 13 -9.54 -11.55 -4.60
C GLY A 13 -9.07 -11.05 -3.22
N TRP A 14 -8.82 -9.76 -3.04
CA TRP A 14 -8.45 -9.24 -1.72
C TRP A 14 -9.68 -9.01 -0.86
N GLU A 15 -9.63 -9.53 0.36
CA GLU A 15 -10.62 -9.31 1.39
C GLU A 15 -10.09 -8.33 2.42
N LEU A 16 -10.77 -7.18 2.58
CA LEU A 16 -10.46 -6.20 3.61
C LEU A 16 -10.96 -6.66 4.98
N ASP A 17 -10.05 -6.98 5.89
CA ASP A 17 -10.38 -7.09 7.31
C ASP A 17 -10.91 -5.76 7.86
N ARG A 18 -11.78 -5.80 8.87
CA ARG A 18 -12.34 -4.58 9.48
C ARG A 18 -11.23 -3.58 9.83
N PRO A 19 -11.13 -2.44 9.13
CA PRO A 19 -10.05 -1.49 9.32
C PRO A 19 -10.21 -0.80 10.68
N ARG A 20 -9.10 -0.69 11.41
CA ARG A 20 -8.99 -0.01 12.70
C ARG A 20 -8.35 1.35 12.49
N ARG A 21 -8.36 2.20 13.53
CA ARG A 21 -7.73 3.53 13.48
C ARG A 21 -6.23 3.50 13.25
N THR A 22 -5.56 2.41 13.60
CA THR A 22 -4.09 2.30 13.56
C THR A 22 -3.60 1.18 12.67
N GLU A 23 -4.50 0.40 12.07
CA GLU A 23 -4.13 -0.76 11.25
C GLU A 23 -5.28 -1.11 10.31
N THR A 24 -4.92 -1.49 9.10
CA THR A 24 -5.78 -2.16 8.12
C THR A 24 -5.06 -3.39 7.59
N ARG A 25 -5.83 -4.35 7.09
CA ARG A 25 -5.32 -5.62 6.59
C ARG A 25 -6.14 -6.12 5.41
N TRP A 26 -5.47 -6.62 4.39
CA TRP A 26 -6.07 -7.30 3.26
C TRP A 26 -5.51 -8.70 3.16
N ARG A 27 -6.35 -9.68 2.82
CA ARG A 27 -5.92 -11.08 2.62
C ARG A 27 -6.33 -11.61 1.27
N ARG A 28 -5.47 -12.45 0.68
CA ARG A 28 -5.73 -13.21 -0.55
C ARG A 28 -4.80 -14.42 -0.60
N ASP A 29 -5.34 -15.62 -0.79
CA ASP A 29 -4.56 -16.83 -1.13
C ASP A 29 -3.26 -17.08 -0.32
N GLY A 30 -3.29 -16.87 1.00
CA GLY A 30 -2.12 -17.04 1.87
C GLY A 30 -1.17 -15.83 1.91
N GLU A 31 -1.55 -14.71 1.30
CA GLU A 31 -0.89 -13.41 1.40
C GLU A 31 -1.70 -12.50 2.32
N THR A 32 -1.00 -11.76 3.19
CA THR A 32 -1.59 -10.74 4.04
C THR A 32 -0.86 -9.41 3.89
N VAL A 33 -1.52 -8.42 3.27
CA VAL A 33 -1.00 -7.04 3.22
C VAL A 33 -1.50 -6.28 4.45
N ARG A 34 -0.60 -5.64 5.18
CA ARG A 34 -0.93 -4.80 6.34
C ARG A 34 -0.45 -3.39 6.07
N CYS A 35 -1.23 -2.40 6.50
CA CYS A 35 -0.77 -1.02 6.67
C CYS A 35 -1.09 -0.61 8.10
N PHE A 36 -0.10 -0.19 8.86
CA PHE A 36 -0.26 0.12 10.27
C PHE A 36 0.57 1.33 10.70
N ARG A 37 0.10 2.01 11.73
CA ARG A 37 0.81 3.13 12.34
C ARG A 37 2.04 2.62 13.08
N PHE A 38 3.17 3.26 12.83
CA PHE A 38 4.43 3.01 13.52
C PHE A 38 5.05 4.36 13.85
N ASP A 39 5.19 4.65 15.15
CA ASP A 39 5.64 5.96 15.65
C ASP A 39 4.77 7.10 15.08
N ASP A 40 5.39 8.09 14.43
CA ASP A 40 4.73 9.23 13.80
C ASP A 40 4.32 8.99 12.33
N GLY A 41 4.56 7.79 11.79
CA GLY A 41 4.23 7.44 10.41
C GLY A 41 3.48 6.12 10.27
N TYR A 42 3.51 5.58 9.05
CA TYR A 42 2.87 4.34 8.68
C TYR A 42 3.84 3.43 7.93
N VAL A 43 3.68 2.12 8.14
CA VAL A 43 4.45 1.08 7.49
C VAL A 43 3.46 0.15 6.79
N SER A 44 3.82 -0.27 5.57
CA SER A 44 3.10 -1.33 4.86
C SER A 44 3.97 -2.54 4.69
N THR A 45 3.39 -3.73 4.87
CA THR A 45 4.07 -5.03 4.74
C THR A 45 3.22 -6.00 3.95
N VAL A 46 3.85 -7.02 3.38
CA VAL A 46 3.20 -8.24 2.91
C VAL A 46 3.79 -9.45 3.63
N GLU A 47 2.90 -10.28 4.16
CA GLU A 47 3.20 -11.57 4.78
C GLU A 47 2.78 -12.70 3.83
N TYR A 48 3.62 -13.72 3.69
CA TYR A 48 3.36 -14.92 2.91
C TYR A 48 3.31 -16.13 3.86
N ASP A 49 2.11 -16.69 4.04
CA ASP A 49 1.83 -17.78 5.00
C ASP A 49 2.57 -19.07 4.62
N ASP A 50 2.76 -19.33 3.32
CA ASP A 50 3.42 -20.53 2.80
C ASP A 50 4.93 -20.57 3.11
N ARG A 51 5.53 -19.41 3.29
CA ARG A 51 6.97 -19.21 3.45
C ARG A 51 7.38 -18.71 4.83
N ASP A 52 6.41 -18.40 5.69
CA ASP A 52 6.63 -17.79 7.01
C ASP A 52 7.55 -16.57 6.93
N VAL A 53 7.27 -15.68 5.97
CA VAL A 53 8.10 -14.50 5.71
C VAL A 53 7.24 -13.24 5.60
N THR A 54 7.74 -12.15 6.18
CA THR A 54 7.17 -10.82 6.04
C THR A 54 8.18 -9.89 5.37
N TRP A 55 7.73 -9.21 4.31
CA TRP A 55 8.51 -8.21 3.60
C TRP A 55 7.91 -6.82 3.80
N GLN A 56 8.76 -5.83 3.99
CA GLN A 56 8.31 -4.44 4.00
C GLN A 56 8.05 -3.96 2.58
N LEU A 57 6.90 -3.30 2.37
CA LEU A 57 6.58 -2.58 1.14
C LEU A 57 7.04 -1.12 1.21
N THR A 58 7.19 -0.57 2.43
CA THR A 58 7.76 0.76 2.68
C THR A 58 9.22 0.62 3.16
N PRO A 59 10.09 1.61 2.91
CA PRO A 59 11.49 1.60 3.41
C PRO A 59 11.59 1.86 4.92
N GLY A 60 10.46 2.06 5.60
CA GLY A 60 10.35 2.55 6.95
C GLY A 60 9.01 3.27 7.14
N GLN A 61 8.97 4.19 8.10
CA GLN A 61 7.80 5.02 8.35
C GLN A 61 7.65 6.12 7.30
N VAL A 62 6.49 6.17 6.65
CA VAL A 62 6.13 7.16 5.63
C VAL A 62 4.74 7.76 5.94
N PRO A 63 4.32 8.86 5.28
CA PRO A 63 2.95 9.35 5.41
C PRO A 63 1.90 8.28 5.08
N LEU A 64 0.70 8.37 5.67
CA LEU A 64 -0.37 7.38 5.47
C LEU A 64 -0.69 7.16 3.97
N ALA A 65 -0.79 8.24 3.19
CA ALA A 65 -1.09 8.15 1.77
C ALA A 65 0.04 7.42 1.01
N SER A 66 1.30 7.65 1.35
CA SER A 66 2.45 6.92 0.79
C SER A 66 2.41 5.43 1.14
N ALA A 67 2.15 5.09 2.42
CA ALA A 67 2.05 3.69 2.86
C ALA A 67 0.90 2.95 2.15
N LEU A 68 -0.26 3.60 2.01
CA LEU A 68 -1.40 3.05 1.30
C LEU A 68 -1.16 2.96 -0.21
N ALA A 69 -0.44 3.91 -0.82
CA ALA A 69 -0.05 3.82 -2.22
C ALA A 69 0.79 2.56 -2.46
N MET A 70 1.83 2.31 -1.67
CA MET A 70 2.68 1.12 -1.79
C MET A 70 1.91 -0.19 -1.55
N ALA A 71 1.01 -0.22 -0.56
CA ALA A 71 0.12 -1.36 -0.36
C ALA A 71 -0.80 -1.59 -1.57
N THR A 72 -1.32 -0.52 -2.18
CA THR A 72 -2.21 -0.60 -3.35
C THR A 72 -1.45 -1.05 -4.59
N VAL A 73 -0.22 -0.59 -4.82
CA VAL A 73 0.63 -1.08 -5.92
C VAL A 73 0.79 -2.59 -5.82
N TYR A 74 1.17 -3.09 -4.66
CA TYR A 74 1.33 -4.52 -4.46
C TYR A 74 0.03 -5.29 -4.66
N ARG A 75 -1.08 -4.82 -4.07
CA ARG A 75 -2.38 -5.50 -4.19
C ARG A 75 -2.90 -5.57 -5.63
N HIS A 76 -2.76 -4.49 -6.39
CA HIS A 76 -3.34 -4.40 -7.73
C HIS A 76 -2.43 -4.98 -8.81
N HIS A 77 -1.11 -4.92 -8.60
CA HIS A 77 -0.13 -5.24 -9.65
C HIS A 77 0.85 -6.35 -9.27
N GLY A 78 0.86 -6.81 -8.01
CA GLY A 78 1.86 -7.77 -7.51
C GLY A 78 3.28 -7.19 -7.42
N THR A 79 3.43 -5.88 -7.64
CA THR A 79 4.72 -5.22 -7.73
C THR A 79 5.15 -4.68 -6.37
N THR A 80 6.29 -5.15 -5.85
CA THR A 80 6.92 -4.60 -4.66
C THR A 80 7.75 -3.36 -5.04
N PRO A 81 7.55 -2.20 -4.38
CA PRO A 81 8.38 -1.02 -4.58
C PRO A 81 9.86 -1.32 -4.37
N GLN A 82 10.70 -0.74 -5.23
CA GLN A 82 12.15 -0.80 -5.12
C GLN A 82 12.68 0.43 -4.39
N ILE A 83 13.89 0.32 -3.84
CA ILE A 83 14.52 1.39 -3.08
C ILE A 83 15.72 1.91 -3.88
N ASP A 84 15.76 3.23 -4.10
CA ASP A 84 16.91 3.89 -4.74
C ASP A 84 18.11 3.98 -3.76
N PRO A 85 19.32 4.36 -4.23
CA PRO A 85 20.49 4.51 -3.36
C PRO A 85 20.29 5.49 -2.19
N GLU A 86 19.38 6.45 -2.32
CA GLU A 86 18.99 7.43 -1.32
C GLU A 86 17.95 6.91 -0.31
N GLY A 87 17.49 5.67 -0.45
CA GLY A 87 16.51 5.05 0.45
C GLY A 87 15.06 5.37 0.09
N ARG A 88 14.80 5.91 -1.09
CA ARG A 88 13.48 6.34 -1.52
C ARG A 88 12.78 5.23 -2.29
N PRO A 89 11.50 4.94 -1.95
CA PRO A 89 10.72 3.93 -2.63
C PRO A 89 10.22 4.45 -3.98
N PHE A 90 10.47 3.69 -5.02
CA PHE A 90 9.99 3.95 -6.36
C PHE A 90 9.44 2.68 -7.02
N VAL A 91 8.69 2.88 -8.10
CA VAL A 91 8.22 1.83 -8.98
C VAL A 91 8.49 2.27 -10.41
N ALA A 92 8.98 1.35 -11.25
CA ALA A 92 9.09 1.60 -12.68
C ALA A 92 7.73 1.36 -13.34
N VAL A 93 7.32 2.23 -14.25
CA VAL A 93 6.03 2.15 -14.94
C VAL A 93 6.29 2.05 -16.44
N GLY A 94 5.91 0.93 -17.03
CA GLY A 94 5.92 0.74 -18.49
C GLY A 94 4.50 0.80 -19.06
N GLU A 95 4.36 0.46 -20.34
CA GLU A 95 3.04 0.46 -21.02
C GLU A 95 2.01 -0.46 -20.36
N SER A 96 2.46 -1.58 -19.81
CA SER A 96 1.62 -2.57 -19.10
C SER A 96 1.39 -2.23 -17.62
N GLY A 97 1.93 -1.10 -17.14
CA GLY A 97 1.79 -0.65 -15.75
C GLY A 97 3.05 -0.85 -14.90
N PRO A 98 2.91 -0.79 -13.56
CA PRO A 98 4.03 -0.84 -12.63
C PRO A 98 4.70 -2.21 -12.58
N ARG A 99 6.04 -2.22 -12.68
CA ARG A 99 6.88 -3.42 -12.68
C ARG A 99 8.16 -3.23 -11.86
N GLN A 100 8.80 -4.34 -11.52
CA GLN A 100 10.16 -4.32 -10.97
C GLN A 100 11.18 -4.34 -12.10
N VAL A 101 12.29 -3.61 -11.92
CA VAL A 101 13.41 -3.53 -12.87
C VAL A 101 14.66 -3.98 -12.15
N PHE A 102 15.26 -5.08 -12.61
CA PHE A 102 16.43 -5.69 -11.97
C PHE A 102 17.75 -5.39 -12.70
N GLU A 103 17.66 -4.81 -13.90
CA GLU A 103 18.81 -4.46 -14.74
C GLU A 103 18.76 -2.97 -15.07
N GLU A 104 19.93 -2.34 -15.17
CA GLU A 104 20.05 -0.89 -15.44
C GLU A 104 19.39 -0.48 -16.76
N ILE A 105 19.32 -1.41 -17.72
CA ILE A 105 18.65 -1.23 -19.00
C ILE A 105 17.41 -2.13 -18.99
N ALA A 106 16.25 -1.51 -18.76
CA ALA A 106 14.98 -2.18 -19.00
C ALA A 106 14.83 -2.53 -20.49
N ASP A 107 14.29 -3.71 -20.80
CA ASP A 107 13.99 -4.13 -22.19
C ASP A 107 13.06 -3.15 -22.94
N GLU A 108 12.34 -2.32 -22.19
CA GLU A 108 11.41 -1.30 -22.66
C GLU A 108 11.61 0.01 -21.88
N PRO A 109 11.33 1.18 -22.46
CA PRO A 109 11.32 2.45 -21.73
C PRO A 109 10.36 2.40 -20.54
N VAL A 110 10.82 2.91 -19.40
CA VAL A 110 10.01 2.99 -18.17
C VAL A 110 10.17 4.36 -17.52
N ASP A 111 9.11 4.83 -16.88
CA ASP A 111 9.14 6.01 -16.01
C ASP A 111 9.31 5.57 -14.55
N TYR A 112 10.23 6.22 -13.83
CA TYR A 112 10.42 5.97 -12.40
C TYR A 112 9.53 6.89 -11.59
N VAL A 113 8.57 6.30 -10.87
CA VAL A 113 7.61 7.03 -10.03
C VAL A 113 7.91 6.80 -8.56
N TYR A 114 8.21 7.88 -7.85
CA TYR A 114 8.50 7.86 -6.41
C TYR A 114 7.24 7.92 -5.57
N LEU A 115 7.21 7.13 -4.49
CA LEU A 115 6.03 6.93 -3.64
C LEU A 115 6.21 7.46 -2.21
N ASP A 116 7.34 8.09 -1.86
CA ASP A 116 7.65 8.63 -0.52
C ASP A 116 7.04 10.00 -0.21
N ALA A 117 6.68 10.75 -1.25
CA ALA A 117 6.25 12.14 -1.11
C ALA A 117 4.73 12.33 -1.13
N ILE A 118 3.94 11.26 -1.23
CA ILE A 118 2.48 11.30 -1.37
C ILE A 118 1.85 11.59 0.00
N ARG A 119 1.12 12.71 0.08
CA ARG A 119 0.48 13.22 1.30
C ARG A 119 -1.02 13.02 1.32
N THR A 120 -1.66 13.01 0.16
CA THR A 120 -3.11 12.84 0.03
C THR A 120 -3.46 11.86 -1.09
N LEU A 121 -4.71 11.42 -1.15
CA LEU A 121 -5.16 10.47 -2.18
C LEU A 121 -5.20 11.11 -3.58
N GLU A 122 -5.34 12.44 -3.66
CA GLU A 122 -5.35 13.20 -4.91
C GLU A 122 -3.98 13.26 -5.59
N GLU A 123 -2.90 13.02 -4.83
CA GLU A 123 -1.53 12.96 -5.32
C GLU A 123 -1.15 11.56 -5.83
N TYR A 124 -2.08 10.61 -5.83
CA TYR A 124 -1.80 9.25 -6.31
C TYR A 124 -1.41 9.26 -7.79
N PRO A 125 -0.35 8.53 -8.16
CA PRO A 125 -0.03 8.27 -9.56
C PRO A 125 -1.22 7.67 -10.31
N SER A 126 -1.35 7.98 -11.60
CA SER A 126 -2.49 7.59 -12.43
C SER A 126 -2.72 6.07 -12.56
N PHE A 127 -1.70 5.25 -12.31
CA PHE A 127 -1.81 3.79 -12.32
C PHE A 127 -2.35 3.21 -10.99
N ILE A 128 -2.61 4.06 -9.99
CA ILE A 128 -3.20 3.68 -8.71
C ILE A 128 -4.63 4.22 -8.62
N ASP A 129 -5.60 3.33 -8.76
CA ASP A 129 -7.00 3.68 -8.61
C ASP A 129 -7.38 3.93 -7.15
N VAL A 130 -7.92 5.11 -6.86
CA VAL A 130 -8.50 5.44 -5.56
C VAL A 130 -9.90 4.85 -5.47
N THR A 131 -10.01 3.62 -4.99
CA THR A 131 -11.29 2.95 -4.75
C THR A 131 -11.98 3.48 -3.49
N ASP A 132 -13.29 3.26 -3.36
CA ASP A 132 -14.02 3.62 -2.14
C ASP A 132 -13.51 2.90 -0.90
N GLU A 133 -12.93 1.71 -1.09
CA GLU A 133 -12.24 1.00 -0.02
C GLU A 133 -11.02 1.78 0.48
N VAL A 134 -10.15 2.22 -0.44
CA VAL A 134 -8.96 3.01 -0.10
C VAL A 134 -9.36 4.33 0.57
N ARG A 135 -10.40 5.02 0.08
CA ARG A 135 -10.93 6.23 0.73
C ARG A 135 -11.36 5.96 2.17
N ARG A 136 -12.17 4.91 2.40
CA ARG A 136 -12.64 4.55 3.75
C ARG A 136 -11.49 4.19 4.70
N VAL A 137 -10.49 3.47 4.21
CA VAL A 137 -9.30 3.12 4.99
C VAL A 137 -8.51 4.38 5.34
N TYR A 138 -8.25 5.24 4.36
CA TYR A 138 -7.55 6.50 4.56
C TYR A 138 -8.26 7.40 5.57
N GLU A 139 -9.57 7.60 5.44
CA GLU A 139 -10.38 8.39 6.38
C GLU A 139 -10.35 7.80 7.81
N ARG A 140 -10.42 6.46 7.91
CA ARG A 140 -10.42 5.76 9.19
C ARG A 140 -9.09 5.85 9.93
N MET A 141 -8.00 5.74 9.18
CA MET A 141 -6.63 5.72 9.71
C MET A 141 -6.02 7.10 9.82
N SER A 142 -6.52 8.08 9.05
CA SER A 142 -6.07 9.46 9.14
C SER A 142 -6.19 9.94 10.59
N PRO A 143 -5.13 10.57 11.14
CA PRO A 143 -5.23 11.18 12.46
C PRO A 143 -6.41 12.14 12.46
N THR A 144 -7.41 11.86 13.30
CA THR A 144 -8.49 12.82 13.50
C THR A 144 -7.83 14.09 14.03
N ARG A 145 -7.89 15.19 13.29
CA ARG A 145 -7.55 16.51 13.81
C ARG A 145 -8.54 16.81 14.94
N TYR A 146 -8.30 16.29 16.13
CA TYR A 146 -9.01 16.73 17.31
C TYR A 146 -8.49 18.13 17.63
N SER A 147 -9.42 19.09 17.60
CA SER A 147 -9.27 20.46 18.09
C SER A 147 -8.34 20.53 19.29
N THR A 148 -7.19 21.18 19.11
CA THR A 148 -6.58 21.89 20.22
C THR A 148 -7.42 23.15 20.44
N MET A 149 -8.52 23.02 21.16
CA MET A 149 -8.93 24.08 22.08
C MET A 149 -8.32 23.70 23.42
N GLY A 150 -7.13 24.24 23.66
CA GLY A 150 -6.55 24.43 24.99
C GLY A 150 -6.27 25.92 25.14
#